data_AF-A0A1C5HFZ7-F1
#
_entry.id   AF-A0A1C5HFZ7-F1
#
_cell.length_a   1.000
_cell.length_b   1.000
_cell.length_c   1.000
_cell.angle_alpha   90.00
_cell.angle_beta   90.00
_cell.angle_gamma   90.00
#
_symmetry.space_group_name_H-M   'P 1'
#
loop_
_entity.id
_entity.type
_entity.pdbx_description
1 polymer ?
#
loop_
_entity_poly.entity_id
_entity_poly.type
_entity_poly.pdbx_seq_one_letter_code
_entity_poly.pdbx_strand_id
1 'polypeptide(L)'
;MPFDQITGRRIPGWLFAALGVPLLLATALLVGRALTGAPAPAPVVAAPATATSSPRGPSVTESVPPAAPAPATLPVITYDPAPTGFPADPAPADTRPLGEGARPNGRVAAYDAPGGRPLAFLAPTISDVRLTMPIVERRAGWTAVLLPSANRTIAWLPAGGWTTVVLRDQIVVERRTHRLTWLRDGRAVHTWPVSLGMAGQLTPLGRTFVLGRTPPPQDVYGGVDIFALGAIPDDPDAVPTGLRGAHIGLHTWYNDDTLGENVTNGCIRLTRSAQRQLLAALAPGTSLVVVDRRP
;
A
#
# COMPACT_ATOMS: atom_id res chain seq x y z
N MET A 1 46.96 8.28 -37.06
CA MET A 1 47.84 7.40 -37.86
C MET A 1 47.66 5.97 -37.32
N PRO A 2 47.65 4.96 -38.20
CA PRO A 2 46.51 4.08 -38.40
C PRO A 2 46.62 2.72 -37.70
N PHE A 3 45.48 2.03 -37.61
CA PHE A 3 45.42 0.58 -37.52
C PHE A 3 46.01 -0.01 -38.80
N ASP A 4 47.01 -0.89 -38.67
CA ASP A 4 47.22 -1.93 -39.65
C ASP A 4 47.73 -3.23 -39.02
N GLN A 5 47.29 -4.32 -39.63
CA GLN A 5 47.33 -5.69 -39.17
C GLN A 5 48.73 -6.30 -39.24
N ILE A 6 49.07 -7.19 -38.29
CA ILE A 6 49.99 -8.30 -38.56
C ILE A 6 49.38 -9.61 -38.07
N THR A 7 49.28 -10.50 -39.04
CA THR A 7 48.85 -11.89 -39.02
C THR A 7 49.86 -12.81 -38.35
N GLY A 8 49.36 -13.84 -37.67
CA GLY A 8 50.15 -14.98 -37.22
C GLY A 8 49.31 -16.24 -37.26
N ARG A 9 49.59 -17.14 -38.20
CA ARG A 9 48.89 -18.41 -38.41
C ARG A 9 49.94 -19.52 -38.46
N ARG A 10 49.81 -20.56 -37.62
CA ARG A 10 49.81 -22.00 -37.97
C ARG A 10 49.88 -22.93 -36.71
N ILE A 11 48.72 -23.55 -36.40
CA ILE A 11 48.33 -24.96 -36.06
C ILE A 11 49.44 -26.06 -35.97
N PRO A 12 49.22 -27.32 -35.48
CA PRO A 12 48.25 -27.94 -34.53
C PRO A 12 48.89 -28.81 -33.41
N GLY A 13 48.12 -29.15 -32.38
CA GLY A 13 48.41 -30.28 -31.47
C GLY A 13 47.12 -30.91 -30.96
N TRP A 14 46.82 -32.13 -31.43
CA TRP A 14 45.73 -32.97 -30.96
C TRP A 14 46.11 -33.77 -29.70
N LEU A 15 45.08 -34.16 -28.95
CA LEU A 15 45.00 -35.20 -27.91
C LEU A 15 45.59 -34.82 -26.55
N PHE A 16 44.72 -34.68 -25.54
CA PHE A 16 44.54 -35.68 -24.48
C PHE A 16 43.22 -35.44 -23.73
N ALA A 17 42.38 -36.50 -23.74
CA ALA A 17 41.52 -37.02 -22.67
C ALA A 17 41.03 -36.03 -21.58
N ALA A 18 39.74 -35.74 -21.47
CA ALA A 18 38.75 -36.60 -20.81
C ALA A 18 39.26 -37.16 -19.46
N LEU A 19 38.89 -36.52 -18.34
CA LEU A 19 38.67 -37.08 -17.00
C LEU A 19 38.71 -35.94 -15.96
N GLY A 20 37.53 -35.50 -15.49
CA GLY A 20 37.44 -34.42 -14.49
C GLY A 20 36.09 -34.37 -13.76
N VAL A 21 35.38 -35.49 -13.72
CA VAL A 21 34.19 -35.74 -12.88
C VAL A 21 34.31 -37.22 -12.55
N PRO A 22 34.92 -37.64 -11.43
CA PRO A 22 34.27 -37.57 -10.10
C PRO A 22 35.27 -37.56 -8.90
N LEU A 23 35.39 -36.47 -8.16
CA LEU A 23 36.12 -36.49 -6.87
C LEU A 23 35.44 -35.61 -5.82
N LEU A 24 34.15 -35.86 -5.60
CA LEU A 24 33.37 -35.31 -4.48
C LEU A 24 32.40 -36.37 -3.91
N LEU A 25 32.83 -37.64 -3.89
CA LEU A 25 32.09 -38.76 -3.28
C LEU A 25 32.97 -39.68 -2.40
N ALA A 26 34.15 -39.21 -1.97
CA ALA A 26 35.10 -39.99 -1.17
C ALA A 26 35.52 -39.32 0.16
N THR A 27 34.63 -38.56 0.79
CA THR A 27 34.77 -38.11 2.19
C THR A 27 33.66 -38.65 3.11
N ALA A 28 32.86 -39.62 2.63
CA ALA A 28 31.78 -40.25 3.39
C ALA A 28 32.15 -41.60 4.04
N LEU A 29 33.42 -42.02 4.04
CA LEU A 29 33.77 -43.34 4.57
C LEU A 29 35.21 -43.43 5.09
N LEU A 30 35.55 -42.70 6.17
CA LEU A 30 36.77 -42.94 6.97
C LEU A 30 36.78 -42.19 8.32
N VAL A 31 35.63 -42.11 9.01
CA VAL A 31 35.56 -41.85 10.46
C VAL A 31 34.67 -42.90 11.14
N GLY A 32 34.62 -44.10 10.55
CA GLY A 32 34.00 -45.27 11.16
C GLY A 32 35.10 -46.25 11.54
N ARG A 33 35.21 -46.54 12.84
CA ARG A 33 36.13 -47.51 13.50
C ARG A 33 37.41 -46.94 14.12
N ALA A 34 37.23 -46.28 15.24
CA ALA A 34 37.99 -46.59 16.45
C ALA A 34 37.24 -45.95 17.62
N LEU A 35 36.70 -46.78 18.52
CA LEU A 35 36.36 -46.53 19.94
C LEU A 35 35.39 -47.64 20.37
N THR A 36 35.94 -48.86 20.46
CA THR A 36 35.30 -50.01 21.12
C THR A 36 35.40 -49.82 22.63
N GLY A 37 34.35 -49.29 23.24
CA GLY A 37 34.13 -49.30 24.69
C GLY A 37 33.21 -50.46 25.08
N ALA A 38 33.55 -51.14 26.18
CA ALA A 38 32.91 -52.33 26.75
C ALA A 38 31.39 -52.22 27.01
N PRO A 39 30.64 -53.33 27.11
CA PRO A 39 29.19 -53.30 27.35
C PRO A 39 28.89 -52.89 28.80
N ALA A 40 28.18 -51.77 28.96
CA ALA A 40 27.63 -51.34 30.25
C ALA A 40 26.26 -52.00 30.51
N PRO A 41 25.92 -52.32 31.77
CA PRO A 41 24.71 -53.07 32.12
C PRO A 41 23.44 -52.25 31.87
N ALA A 42 22.35 -52.96 31.58
CA ALA A 42 21.04 -52.39 31.25
C ALA A 42 20.52 -51.42 32.33
N PRO A 43 20.01 -50.24 31.95
CA PRO A 43 19.35 -49.35 32.90
C PRO A 43 17.96 -49.91 33.25
N VAL A 44 17.68 -49.96 34.55
CA VAL A 44 16.36 -50.24 35.12
C VAL A 44 15.38 -49.18 34.62
N VAL A 45 14.24 -49.61 34.07
CA VAL A 45 13.13 -48.72 33.69
C VAL A 45 12.60 -48.04 34.94
N ALA A 46 12.91 -46.76 35.12
CA ALA A 46 12.24 -45.91 36.10
C ALA A 46 10.83 -45.58 35.59
N ALA A 47 9.83 -45.79 36.45
CA ALA A 47 8.44 -45.42 36.19
C ALA A 47 8.33 -43.93 35.80
N PRO A 48 7.37 -43.55 34.93
CA PRO A 48 7.21 -42.17 34.53
C PRO A 48 6.80 -41.32 35.74
N ALA A 49 7.67 -40.39 36.12
CA ALA A 49 7.31 -39.32 37.04
C ALA A 49 6.19 -38.50 36.38
N THR A 50 5.04 -38.46 37.05
CA THR A 50 3.91 -37.60 36.70
C THR A 50 4.43 -36.16 36.65
N ALA A 51 4.52 -35.59 35.45
CA ALA A 51 4.80 -34.17 35.29
C ALA A 51 3.60 -33.40 35.85
N THR A 52 3.75 -32.85 37.05
CA THR A 52 2.83 -31.85 37.60
C THR A 52 2.75 -30.71 36.60
N SER A 53 1.61 -30.57 35.94
CA SER A 53 1.31 -29.44 35.09
C SER A 53 1.31 -28.17 35.95
N SER A 54 2.34 -27.34 35.82
CA SER A 54 2.31 -25.98 36.36
C SER A 54 1.08 -25.27 35.81
N PRO A 55 0.24 -24.63 36.65
CA PRO A 55 -0.92 -23.91 36.15
C PRO A 55 -0.45 -22.81 35.21
N ARG A 56 -0.91 -22.89 33.96
CA ARG A 56 -0.79 -21.82 32.96
C ARG A 56 -1.36 -20.56 33.62
N GLY A 57 -0.48 -19.60 33.95
CA GLY A 57 -0.90 -18.31 34.49
C GLY A 57 -1.97 -17.69 33.59
N PRO A 58 -2.90 -16.89 34.14
CA PRO A 58 -3.96 -16.30 33.35
C PRO A 58 -3.34 -15.53 32.18
N SER A 59 -3.73 -15.90 30.97
CA SER A 59 -3.50 -15.07 29.78
C SER A 59 -4.06 -13.70 30.11
N VAL A 60 -3.18 -12.70 30.23
CA VAL A 60 -3.59 -11.30 30.39
C VAL A 60 -4.38 -10.96 29.13
N THR A 61 -5.70 -11.01 29.21
CA THR A 61 -6.55 -10.47 28.17
C THR A 61 -6.29 -8.97 28.16
N GLU A 62 -5.52 -8.50 27.18
CA GLU A 62 -5.32 -7.08 26.94
C GLU A 62 -6.70 -6.41 26.83
N SER A 63 -7.02 -5.48 27.73
CA SER A 63 -8.34 -4.86 27.75
C SER A 63 -8.46 -3.91 26.56
N VAL A 64 -9.59 -3.99 25.84
CA VAL A 64 -9.88 -3.06 24.75
C VAL A 64 -10.17 -1.68 25.35
N PRO A 65 -9.41 -0.62 24.99
CA PRO A 65 -9.68 0.72 25.49
C PRO A 65 -11.11 1.16 25.14
N PRO A 66 -11.88 1.69 26.11
CA PRO A 66 -13.27 2.06 25.89
C PRO A 66 -13.39 3.25 24.94
N ALA A 67 -14.42 3.27 24.10
CA ALA A 67 -14.73 4.41 23.24
C ALA A 67 -15.51 5.47 24.01
N ALA A 68 -14.95 6.67 24.16
CA ALA A 68 -15.67 7.79 24.77
C ALA A 68 -16.91 8.16 23.91
N PRO A 69 -18.04 8.56 24.50
CA PRO A 69 -19.22 8.98 23.75
C PRO A 69 -18.91 10.16 22.81
N ALA A 70 -19.36 10.08 21.57
CA ALA A 70 -19.18 11.13 20.58
C ALA A 70 -20.34 12.16 20.63
N PRO A 71 -20.08 13.44 20.93
CA PRO A 71 -21.11 14.47 20.88
C PRO A 71 -21.76 14.57 19.50
N ALA A 72 -23.09 14.69 19.44
CA ALA A 72 -23.83 14.75 18.17
C ALA A 72 -23.48 15.99 17.32
N THR A 73 -22.90 17.01 17.94
CA THR A 73 -22.44 18.28 17.33
C THR A 73 -21.11 18.15 16.57
N LEU A 74 -20.39 17.02 16.69
CA LEU A 74 -19.16 16.82 15.94
C LEU A 74 -19.43 16.83 14.42
N PRO A 75 -18.49 17.39 13.62
CA PRO A 75 -18.64 17.45 12.18
C PRO A 75 -18.70 16.04 11.57
N VAL A 76 -19.34 15.95 10.41
CA VAL A 76 -19.28 14.76 9.55
C VAL A 76 -18.22 15.01 8.49
N ILE A 77 -17.33 14.07 8.25
CA ILE A 77 -16.30 14.20 7.21
C ILE A 77 -16.95 14.16 5.83
N THR A 78 -16.64 15.15 5.01
CA THR A 78 -17.12 15.34 3.64
C THR A 78 -15.94 15.46 2.67
N TYR A 79 -16.16 16.04 1.48
CA TYR A 79 -15.08 16.49 0.58
C TYR A 79 -14.39 17.78 1.05
N ASP A 80 -14.89 18.43 2.11
CA ASP A 80 -14.17 19.53 2.72
C ASP A 80 -12.94 19.00 3.48
N PRO A 81 -11.89 19.82 3.67
CA PRO A 81 -10.74 19.44 4.48
C PRO A 81 -11.18 18.88 5.84
N ALA A 82 -10.65 17.72 6.20
CA ALA A 82 -11.04 17.07 7.44
C ALA A 82 -10.63 17.91 8.67
N PRO A 83 -11.35 17.80 9.80
CA PRO A 83 -10.94 18.44 11.05
C PRO A 83 -9.51 18.06 11.46
N THR A 84 -8.81 18.99 12.11
CA THR A 84 -7.46 18.75 12.61
C THR A 84 -7.46 17.89 13.89
N GLY A 85 -6.30 17.37 14.26
CA GLY A 85 -6.10 16.62 15.51
C GLY A 85 -6.10 15.09 15.36
N PHE A 86 -6.46 14.57 14.19
CA PHE A 86 -6.24 13.17 13.85
C PHE A 86 -4.73 12.87 13.75
N PRO A 87 -4.30 11.64 14.13
CA PRO A 87 -2.89 11.26 14.12
C PRO A 87 -2.37 11.10 12.68
N ALA A 88 -1.06 11.33 12.55
CA ALA A 88 -0.36 11.04 11.32
C ALA A 88 -0.41 9.54 10.99
N ASP A 89 -0.44 9.27 9.70
CA ASP A 89 -0.15 7.97 9.15
C ASP A 89 1.28 7.53 9.54
N PRO A 90 1.47 6.34 10.17
CA PRO A 90 2.78 5.88 10.60
C PRO A 90 3.71 5.44 9.46
N ALA A 91 3.16 5.14 8.28
CA ALA A 91 3.90 4.59 7.15
C ALA A 91 3.37 5.13 5.81
N PRO A 92 3.40 6.45 5.59
CA PRO A 92 2.73 7.08 4.46
C PRO A 92 3.34 6.69 3.11
N ALA A 93 4.63 6.40 3.05
CA ALA A 93 5.34 6.02 1.83
C ALA A 93 5.41 4.49 1.61
N ASP A 94 4.78 3.69 2.48
CA ASP A 94 4.80 2.24 2.33
C ASP A 94 4.00 1.81 1.10
N THR A 95 4.63 0.99 0.25
CA THR A 95 4.05 0.52 -1.00
C THR A 95 3.39 -0.85 -0.86
N ARG A 96 3.46 -1.50 0.30
CA ARG A 96 2.75 -2.75 0.55
C ARG A 96 1.23 -2.56 0.36
N PRO A 97 0.54 -3.48 -0.33
CA PRO A 97 -0.90 -3.38 -0.54
C PRO A 97 -1.69 -3.30 0.77
N LEU A 98 -2.65 -2.38 0.84
CA LEU A 98 -3.67 -2.39 1.88
C LEU A 98 -4.81 -3.30 1.43
N GLY A 99 -4.80 -4.54 1.93
CA GLY A 99 -5.68 -5.62 1.47
C GLY A 99 -7.11 -5.57 2.00
N GLU A 100 -7.42 -4.67 2.92
CA GLU A 100 -8.72 -4.56 3.57
C GLU A 100 -9.17 -3.11 3.70
N GLY A 101 -10.47 -2.89 3.60
CA GLY A 101 -11.11 -1.59 3.82
C GLY A 101 -12.23 -1.67 4.84
N ALA A 102 -12.48 -0.57 5.55
CA ALA A 102 -13.61 -0.39 6.43
C ALA A 102 -14.72 0.37 5.69
N ARG A 103 -15.95 -0.16 5.75
CA ARG A 103 -17.15 0.42 5.15
C ARG A 103 -18.17 0.72 6.26
N PRO A 104 -18.46 1.99 6.56
CA PRO A 104 -19.47 2.33 7.56
C PRO A 104 -20.87 1.83 7.16
N ASN A 105 -21.56 1.16 8.08
CA ASN A 105 -22.95 0.72 7.92
C ASN A 105 -23.93 1.83 8.35
N GLY A 106 -23.46 2.73 9.22
CA GLY A 106 -24.14 3.93 9.70
C GLY A 106 -23.11 5.03 9.99
N ARG A 107 -23.49 6.06 10.76
CA ARG A 107 -22.52 7.05 11.26
C ARG A 107 -21.60 6.39 12.28
N VAL A 108 -20.29 6.41 12.04
CA VAL A 108 -19.26 5.88 12.94
C VAL A 108 -18.42 7.04 13.46
N ALA A 109 -18.20 7.10 14.77
CA ALA A 109 -17.32 8.09 15.36
C ALA A 109 -15.84 7.75 15.06
N ALA A 110 -15.08 8.78 14.70
CA ALA A 110 -13.66 8.71 14.35
C ALA A 110 -12.83 9.40 15.45
N TYR A 111 -11.78 8.73 15.91
CA TYR A 111 -11.01 9.12 17.10
C TYR A 111 -9.55 9.42 16.79
N ASP A 112 -8.91 10.21 17.66
CA ASP A 112 -7.48 10.56 17.58
C ASP A 112 -6.54 9.42 18.04
N ALA A 113 -7.02 8.47 18.83
CA ALA A 113 -6.30 7.29 19.29
C ALA A 113 -7.27 6.19 19.77
N PRO A 114 -6.80 4.93 19.96
CA PRO A 114 -7.55 3.93 20.72
C PRO A 114 -7.89 4.45 22.12
N GLY A 115 -9.17 4.50 22.45
CA GLY A 115 -9.66 5.08 23.71
C GLY A 115 -9.47 6.60 23.83
N GLY A 116 -9.12 7.28 22.74
CA GLY A 116 -8.91 8.71 22.68
C GLY A 116 -10.22 9.52 22.56
N ARG A 117 -10.10 10.72 22.01
CA ARG A 117 -11.23 11.66 21.84
C ARG A 117 -11.85 11.50 20.45
N PRO A 118 -13.20 11.50 20.35
CA PRO A 118 -13.87 11.55 19.06
C PRO A 118 -13.74 12.96 18.47
N LEU A 119 -13.38 13.05 17.19
CA LEU A 119 -13.18 14.33 16.50
C LEU A 119 -14.20 14.56 15.38
N ALA A 120 -14.73 13.50 14.77
CA ALA A 120 -15.69 13.61 13.69
C ALA A 120 -16.53 12.33 13.54
N PHE A 121 -17.53 12.37 12.67
CA PHE A 121 -18.25 11.20 12.20
C PHE A 121 -17.89 10.87 10.75
N LEU A 122 -17.80 9.58 10.46
CA LEU A 122 -17.74 9.02 9.12
C LEU A 122 -19.13 8.48 8.77
N ALA A 123 -19.76 9.05 7.74
CA ALA A 123 -21.04 8.58 7.23
C ALA A 123 -20.85 7.41 6.24
N PRO A 124 -21.91 6.61 5.97
CA PRO A 124 -21.85 5.55 4.96
C PRO A 124 -21.58 6.02 3.55
N THR A 125 -21.81 7.30 3.27
CA THR A 125 -21.60 7.94 1.98
C THR A 125 -21.01 9.34 2.15
N ILE A 126 -20.23 9.77 1.16
CA ILE A 126 -19.85 11.17 0.97
C ILE A 126 -20.34 11.60 -0.42
N SER A 127 -21.27 12.55 -0.47
CA SER A 127 -22.01 12.95 -1.68
C SER A 127 -22.50 11.74 -2.49
N ASP A 128 -23.29 10.87 -1.85
CA ASP A 128 -23.86 9.63 -2.40
C ASP A 128 -22.85 8.55 -2.83
N VAL A 129 -21.55 8.80 -2.76
CA VAL A 129 -20.52 7.80 -2.99
C VAL A 129 -20.35 6.95 -1.73
N ARG A 130 -20.51 5.63 -1.86
CA ARG A 130 -20.26 4.66 -0.78
C ARG A 130 -18.82 4.76 -0.27
N LEU A 131 -18.65 5.15 0.99
CA LEU A 131 -17.33 5.29 1.59
C LEU A 131 -16.72 3.91 1.89
N THR A 132 -15.50 3.70 1.42
CA THR A 132 -14.65 2.56 1.79
C THR A 132 -13.26 3.10 2.05
N MET A 133 -12.77 2.99 3.29
CA MET A 133 -11.46 3.52 3.68
C MET A 133 -10.47 2.36 3.89
N PRO A 134 -9.28 2.36 3.29
CA PRO A 134 -8.28 1.33 3.56
C PRO A 134 -7.91 1.26 5.04
N ILE A 135 -7.86 0.04 5.56
CA ILE A 135 -7.41 -0.27 6.92
C ILE A 135 -5.89 -0.30 6.90
N VAL A 136 -5.27 0.50 7.78
CA VAL A 136 -3.81 0.62 7.83
C VAL A 136 -3.18 -0.21 8.94
N GLU A 137 -3.89 -0.35 10.06
CA GLU A 137 -3.48 -1.19 11.19
C GLU A 137 -4.68 -1.51 12.08
N ARG A 138 -4.50 -2.52 12.94
CA ARG A 138 -5.41 -2.81 14.06
C ARG A 138 -4.58 -2.87 15.33
N ARG A 139 -5.07 -2.25 16.40
CA ARG A 139 -4.36 -2.17 17.68
C ARG A 139 -5.34 -2.13 18.83
N ALA A 140 -5.14 -3.00 19.82
CA ALA A 140 -5.94 -3.05 21.05
C ALA A 140 -7.46 -3.07 20.81
N GLY A 141 -7.94 -3.79 19.77
CA GLY A 141 -9.36 -3.85 19.41
C GLY A 141 -9.90 -2.68 18.58
N TRP A 142 -9.06 -1.71 18.25
CA TRP A 142 -9.38 -0.57 17.38
C TRP A 142 -8.81 -0.77 15.98
N THR A 143 -9.44 -0.13 14.98
CA THR A 143 -9.03 -0.19 13.58
C THR A 143 -8.66 1.20 13.09
N ALA A 144 -7.43 1.37 12.63
CA ALA A 144 -7.00 2.60 11.98
C ALA A 144 -7.30 2.56 10.48
N VAL A 145 -7.84 3.64 9.94
CA VAL A 145 -8.18 3.77 8.52
C VAL A 145 -7.58 5.04 7.94
N LEU A 146 -7.27 5.06 6.64
CA LEU A 146 -6.92 6.29 5.95
C LEU A 146 -8.11 7.25 5.95
N LEU A 147 -7.87 8.49 6.39
CA LEU A 147 -8.90 9.52 6.47
C LEU A 147 -9.09 10.18 5.09
N PRO A 148 -10.33 10.30 4.56
CA PRO A 148 -10.56 11.12 3.38
C PRO A 148 -10.33 12.60 3.70
N SER A 149 -9.97 13.36 2.67
CA SER A 149 -9.83 14.82 2.74
C SER A 149 -8.74 15.30 3.71
N ALA A 150 -7.78 14.41 4.01
CA ALA A 150 -6.61 14.68 4.83
C ALA A 150 -5.41 13.83 4.36
N ASN A 151 -4.33 14.49 3.99
CA ASN A 151 -3.14 13.81 3.48
C ASN A 151 -2.35 13.16 4.61
N ARG A 152 -1.99 11.87 4.44
CA ARG A 152 -1.11 11.14 5.37
C ARG A 152 -1.64 11.17 6.82
N THR A 153 -2.95 11.04 6.95
CA THR A 153 -3.68 11.09 8.22
C THR A 153 -4.56 9.85 8.36
N ILE A 154 -4.68 9.35 9.59
CA ILE A 154 -5.52 8.19 9.91
C ILE A 154 -6.55 8.57 10.95
N ALA A 155 -7.66 7.83 10.99
CA ALA A 155 -8.60 7.87 12.10
C ALA A 155 -8.72 6.50 12.75
N TRP A 156 -8.92 6.49 14.07
CA TRP A 156 -9.19 5.27 14.82
C TRP A 156 -10.69 5.04 14.93
N LEU A 157 -11.13 3.84 14.57
CA LEU A 157 -12.51 3.38 14.68
C LEU A 157 -12.62 2.32 15.78
N PRO A 158 -13.60 2.43 16.68
CA PRO A 158 -13.90 1.36 17.61
C PRO A 158 -14.49 0.16 16.86
N ALA A 159 -14.59 -0.98 17.54
CA ALA A 159 -15.28 -2.15 16.99
C ALA A 159 -16.77 -1.84 16.76
N GLY A 160 -17.31 -2.33 15.63
CA GLY A 160 -18.74 -2.20 15.29
C GLY A 160 -19.09 -0.94 14.51
N GLY A 161 -20.30 -0.93 13.92
CA GLY A 161 -20.79 0.19 13.10
C GLY A 161 -20.26 0.23 11.65
N TRP A 162 -19.37 -0.67 11.28
CA TRP A 162 -18.79 -0.82 9.94
C TRP A 162 -18.53 -2.30 9.62
N THR A 163 -18.31 -2.60 8.33
CA THR A 163 -17.93 -3.92 7.82
C THR A 163 -16.58 -3.88 7.14
N THR A 164 -15.85 -5.01 7.19
CA THR A 164 -14.61 -5.17 6.41
C THR A 164 -14.91 -5.61 4.99
N VAL A 165 -14.18 -5.06 4.03
CA VAL A 165 -14.20 -5.48 2.64
C VAL A 165 -12.80 -5.79 2.16
N VAL A 166 -12.67 -6.74 1.24
CA VAL A 166 -11.38 -7.10 0.64
C VAL A 166 -11.03 -6.09 -0.46
N LEU A 167 -9.79 -5.61 -0.44
CA LEU A 167 -9.22 -4.73 -1.44
C LEU A 167 -8.11 -5.47 -2.19
N ARG A 168 -8.37 -5.86 -3.43
CA ARG A 168 -7.39 -6.62 -4.25
C ARG A 168 -6.48 -5.73 -5.08
N ASP A 169 -6.96 -4.55 -5.41
CA ASP A 169 -6.32 -3.64 -6.34
C ASP A 169 -5.53 -2.55 -5.59
N GLN A 170 -4.38 -2.19 -6.14
CA GLN A 170 -3.55 -1.07 -5.68
C GLN A 170 -3.01 -0.32 -6.89
N ILE A 171 -2.95 1.01 -6.77
CA ILE A 171 -2.27 1.88 -7.72
C ILE A 171 -0.99 2.41 -7.07
N VAL A 172 0.11 2.40 -7.81
CA VAL A 172 1.36 3.03 -7.38
C VAL A 172 1.80 4.01 -8.43
N VAL A 173 2.05 5.25 -8.01
CA VAL A 173 2.52 6.33 -8.87
C VAL A 173 3.94 6.70 -8.47
N GLU A 174 4.83 6.74 -9.45
CA GLU A 174 6.23 7.16 -9.28
C GLU A 174 6.42 8.53 -9.93
N ARG A 175 6.79 9.54 -9.14
CA ARG A 175 6.88 10.91 -9.62
C ARG A 175 8.07 11.18 -10.53
N ARG A 176 9.22 10.55 -10.27
CA ARG A 176 10.45 10.80 -11.04
C ARG A 176 10.44 10.14 -12.42
N THR A 177 9.72 9.04 -12.57
CA THR A 177 9.63 8.25 -13.81
C THR A 177 8.30 8.43 -14.52
N HIS A 178 7.41 9.27 -13.99
CA HIS A 178 6.09 9.56 -14.54
C HIS A 178 5.29 8.29 -14.84
N ARG A 179 5.27 7.37 -13.89
CA ARG A 179 4.75 6.02 -14.10
C ARG A 179 3.66 5.68 -13.12
N LEU A 180 2.51 5.25 -13.63
CA LEU A 180 1.44 4.64 -12.85
C LEU A 180 1.42 3.15 -13.13
N THR A 181 1.50 2.33 -12.08
CA THR A 181 1.37 0.87 -12.15
C THR A 181 0.12 0.45 -11.39
N TRP A 182 -0.75 -0.29 -12.06
CA TRP A 182 -1.86 -0.99 -11.43
C TRP A 182 -1.43 -2.40 -11.04
N LEU A 183 -1.62 -2.72 -9.76
CA LEU A 183 -1.37 -4.01 -9.16
C LEU A 183 -2.70 -4.67 -8.78
N ARG A 184 -2.77 -5.99 -8.95
CA ARG A 184 -3.84 -6.84 -8.42
C ARG A 184 -3.22 -8.00 -7.65
N ASP A 185 -3.62 -8.17 -6.40
CA ASP A 185 -3.08 -9.18 -5.49
C ASP A 185 -1.53 -9.11 -5.45
N GLY A 186 -0.99 -7.89 -5.44
CA GLY A 186 0.45 -7.59 -5.43
C GLY A 186 1.18 -7.77 -6.76
N ARG A 187 0.51 -8.19 -7.84
CA ARG A 187 1.11 -8.40 -9.17
C ARG A 187 0.76 -7.27 -10.13
N ALA A 188 1.72 -6.82 -10.93
CA ALA A 188 1.48 -5.82 -11.96
C ALA A 188 0.53 -6.35 -13.04
N VAL A 189 -0.54 -5.59 -13.28
CA VAL A 189 -1.52 -5.83 -14.35
C VAL A 189 -1.16 -4.97 -15.55
N HIS A 190 -1.04 -3.66 -15.34
CA HIS A 190 -0.69 -2.69 -16.38
C HIS A 190 0.13 -1.54 -15.82
N THR A 191 0.85 -0.87 -16.72
CA THR A 191 1.68 0.30 -16.43
C THR A 191 1.49 1.33 -17.54
N TRP A 192 1.35 2.60 -17.16
CA TRP A 192 1.15 3.70 -18.09
C TRP A 192 2.04 4.90 -17.73
N PRO A 193 2.45 5.70 -18.75
CA PRO A 193 2.98 7.04 -18.49
C PRO A 193 1.87 7.95 -17.94
N VAL A 194 2.25 8.91 -17.10
CA VAL A 194 1.33 9.89 -16.51
C VAL A 194 1.88 11.31 -16.52
N SER A 195 1.02 12.31 -16.51
CA SER A 195 1.41 13.69 -16.18
C SER A 195 1.09 13.98 -14.72
N LEU A 196 1.94 14.76 -14.06
CA LEU A 196 1.89 14.99 -12.62
C LEU A 196 1.99 16.47 -12.28
N GLY A 197 1.90 16.79 -10.98
CA GLY A 197 1.92 18.15 -10.46
C GLY A 197 3.19 18.92 -10.79
N MET A 198 3.03 20.15 -11.27
CA MET A 198 4.12 21.09 -11.53
C MET A 198 4.77 21.60 -10.24
N ALA A 199 5.94 22.24 -10.35
CA ALA A 199 6.61 22.84 -9.20
C ALA A 199 5.67 23.82 -8.44
N GLY A 200 5.64 23.73 -7.11
CA GLY A 200 4.70 24.46 -6.25
C GLY A 200 3.32 23.81 -6.11
N GLN A 201 2.94 22.89 -6.99
CA GLN A 201 1.63 22.19 -6.98
C GLN A 201 1.84 20.70 -7.21
N LEU A 202 2.81 20.15 -6.48
CA LEU A 202 3.26 18.78 -6.67
C LEU A 202 2.13 17.79 -6.35
N THR A 203 2.07 16.67 -7.09
CA THR A 203 1.22 15.56 -6.71
C THR A 203 1.62 15.08 -5.30
N PRO A 204 0.70 15.09 -4.32
CA PRO A 204 1.03 14.78 -2.93
C PRO A 204 1.66 13.40 -2.79
N LEU A 205 2.74 13.32 -2.00
CA LEU A 205 3.38 12.06 -1.66
C LEU A 205 2.59 11.30 -0.59
N GLY A 206 2.70 9.98 -0.65
CA GLY A 206 2.17 9.06 0.33
C GLY A 206 0.93 8.30 -0.15
N ARG A 207 0.40 7.46 0.75
CA ARG A 207 -0.78 6.65 0.51
C ARG A 207 -2.07 7.45 0.68
N THR A 208 -2.99 7.16 -0.23
CA THR A 208 -4.36 7.65 -0.33
C THR A 208 -5.20 6.51 -0.92
N PHE A 209 -6.40 6.81 -1.40
CA PHE A 209 -7.30 5.84 -1.98
C PHE A 209 -8.26 6.49 -2.96
N VAL A 210 -8.86 5.67 -3.82
CA VAL A 210 -10.01 6.09 -4.63
C VAL A 210 -11.18 6.33 -3.70
N LEU A 211 -11.52 7.59 -3.46
CA LEU A 211 -12.66 7.98 -2.64
C LEU A 211 -13.97 7.73 -3.38
N GLY A 212 -13.99 8.10 -4.66
CA GLY A 212 -15.17 8.00 -5.50
C GLY A 212 -14.88 8.22 -6.96
N ARG A 213 -15.95 8.17 -7.77
CA ARG A 213 -15.93 8.57 -9.17
C ARG A 213 -17.02 9.58 -9.44
N THR A 214 -16.78 10.47 -10.40
CA THR A 214 -17.74 11.48 -10.85
C THR A 214 -17.60 11.68 -12.36
N PRO A 215 -18.66 12.09 -13.07
CA PRO A 215 -18.54 12.57 -14.44
C PRO A 215 -17.51 13.72 -14.52
N PRO A 216 -16.85 13.89 -15.67
CA PRO A 216 -15.91 14.99 -15.86
C PRO A 216 -16.65 16.34 -15.72
N PRO A 217 -16.11 17.30 -14.96
CA PRO A 217 -16.80 18.57 -14.71
C PRO A 217 -16.80 19.48 -15.95
N GLN A 218 -15.87 19.27 -16.89
CA GLN A 218 -15.66 20.09 -18.08
C GLN A 218 -15.10 19.21 -19.21
N ASP A 219 -15.29 19.63 -20.47
CA ASP A 219 -14.84 18.89 -21.66
C ASP A 219 -13.32 18.69 -21.72
N VAL A 220 -12.55 19.61 -21.11
CA VAL A 220 -11.08 19.56 -21.04
C VAL A 220 -10.57 18.28 -20.35
N TYR A 221 -11.39 17.65 -19.52
CA TYR A 221 -11.09 16.38 -18.87
C TYR A 221 -11.25 15.17 -19.80
N GLY A 222 -11.53 15.36 -21.09
CA GLY A 222 -11.47 14.30 -22.10
C GLY A 222 -12.69 13.37 -22.16
N GLY A 223 -13.80 13.74 -21.51
CA GLY A 223 -15.09 13.05 -21.63
C GLY A 223 -15.14 11.65 -21.01
N VAL A 224 -14.26 11.36 -20.05
CA VAL A 224 -14.23 10.09 -19.30
C VAL A 224 -14.41 10.40 -17.82
N ASP A 225 -15.18 9.58 -17.11
CA ASP A 225 -15.34 9.70 -15.65
C ASP A 225 -13.99 9.77 -14.94
N ILE A 226 -13.95 10.52 -13.86
CA ILE A 226 -12.74 10.78 -13.09
C ILE A 226 -12.82 10.06 -11.75
N PHE A 227 -11.67 9.71 -11.19
CA PHE A 227 -11.59 9.31 -9.79
C PHE A 227 -11.24 10.52 -8.94
N ALA A 228 -12.05 10.78 -7.91
CA ALA A 228 -11.65 11.62 -6.79
C ALA A 228 -10.85 10.76 -5.81
N LEU A 229 -9.67 11.21 -5.42
CA LEU A 229 -8.86 10.53 -4.40
C LEU A 229 -9.18 11.06 -3.02
N GLY A 230 -8.84 10.32 -1.97
CA GLY A 230 -8.90 10.82 -0.59
C GLY A 230 -7.89 11.93 -0.29
N ALA A 231 -6.98 12.23 -1.22
CA ALA A 231 -5.94 13.25 -1.11
C ALA A 231 -6.44 14.62 -1.60
N ILE A 232 -5.88 15.67 -1.00
CA ILE A 232 -6.07 17.09 -1.35
C ILE A 232 -4.70 17.72 -1.70
N PRO A 233 -4.62 18.89 -2.32
CA PRO A 233 -3.35 19.62 -2.45
C PRO A 233 -2.66 19.81 -1.09
N ASP A 234 -1.32 19.62 -1.06
CA ASP A 234 -0.54 19.85 0.17
C ASP A 234 -0.49 21.34 0.55
N ASP A 235 -0.55 22.22 -0.46
CA ASP A 235 -0.73 23.67 -0.31
C ASP A 235 -2.01 24.09 -1.05
N PRO A 236 -3.13 24.29 -0.34
CA PRO A 236 -4.39 24.72 -0.93
C PRO A 236 -4.33 26.12 -1.57
N ASP A 237 -3.39 26.97 -1.16
CA ASP A 237 -3.27 28.33 -1.69
C ASP A 237 -2.43 28.39 -2.97
N ALA A 238 -1.62 27.35 -3.23
CA ALA A 238 -0.82 27.21 -4.45
C ALA A 238 -1.65 26.82 -5.69
N VAL A 239 -2.86 26.28 -5.51
CA VAL A 239 -3.75 25.94 -6.63
C VAL A 239 -4.62 27.14 -7.05
N PRO A 240 -5.04 27.21 -8.33
CA PRO A 240 -5.97 28.24 -8.79
C PRO A 240 -7.22 28.34 -7.89
N THR A 241 -7.75 29.55 -7.69
CA THR A 241 -8.91 29.79 -6.81
C THR A 241 -10.10 28.86 -7.09
N GLY A 242 -10.37 28.57 -8.35
CA GLY A 242 -11.46 27.65 -8.76
C GLY A 242 -11.22 26.17 -8.41
N LEU A 243 -10.02 25.81 -7.96
CA LEU A 243 -9.64 24.47 -7.50
C LEU A 243 -9.34 24.42 -5.99
N ARG A 244 -9.55 25.52 -5.25
CA ARG A 244 -9.42 25.50 -3.79
C ARG A 244 -10.47 24.57 -3.20
N GLY A 245 -10.05 23.68 -2.30
CA GLY A 245 -10.90 22.62 -1.75
C GLY A 245 -11.14 21.44 -2.71
N ALA A 246 -10.56 21.45 -3.92
CA ALA A 246 -10.61 20.29 -4.80
C ALA A 246 -9.76 19.15 -4.24
N HIS A 247 -10.23 17.94 -4.46
CA HIS A 247 -9.43 16.74 -4.26
C HIS A 247 -8.46 16.53 -5.42
N ILE A 248 -7.38 15.81 -5.15
CA ILE A 248 -6.51 15.29 -6.21
C ILE A 248 -7.31 14.27 -7.02
N GLY A 249 -7.32 14.44 -8.33
CA GLY A 249 -7.98 13.54 -9.27
C GLY A 249 -7.03 12.60 -9.98
N LEU A 250 -7.54 11.43 -10.37
CA LEU A 250 -6.96 10.58 -11.42
C LEU A 250 -7.91 10.61 -12.62
N HIS A 251 -7.47 11.23 -13.72
CA HIS A 251 -8.37 11.58 -14.82
C HIS A 251 -7.67 11.75 -16.16
N THR A 252 -8.46 11.85 -17.23
CA THR A 252 -7.95 12.08 -18.59
C THR A 252 -7.82 13.57 -18.91
N TRP A 253 -7.20 13.88 -20.04
CA TRP A 253 -7.14 15.24 -20.56
C TRP A 253 -7.66 15.28 -22.00
N TYR A 254 -7.78 16.47 -22.58
CA TYR A 254 -8.30 16.62 -23.95
C TYR A 254 -7.34 16.02 -25.00
N ASN A 255 -6.05 15.93 -24.69
CA ASN A 255 -5.00 15.26 -25.46
C ASN A 255 -3.99 14.55 -24.53
N ASP A 256 -3.05 13.80 -25.12
CA ASP A 256 -2.05 13.00 -24.41
C ASP A 256 -0.63 13.61 -24.48
N ASP A 257 -0.47 14.80 -25.06
CA ASP A 257 0.82 15.40 -25.42
C ASP A 257 1.74 15.70 -24.22
N THR A 258 1.17 15.77 -23.01
CA THR A 258 1.89 16.12 -21.78
C THR A 258 2.24 14.92 -20.90
N LEU A 259 1.98 13.69 -21.35
CA LEU A 259 2.34 12.49 -20.60
C LEU A 259 3.86 12.40 -20.44
N GLY A 260 4.34 12.18 -19.22
CA GLY A 260 5.77 12.26 -18.90
C GLY A 260 6.22 13.61 -18.35
N GLU A 261 5.31 14.57 -18.18
CA GLU A 261 5.64 15.93 -17.73
C GLU A 261 4.99 16.30 -16.39
N ASN A 262 5.56 17.32 -15.73
CA ASN A 262 5.02 17.93 -14.52
C ASN A 262 4.26 19.22 -14.88
N VAL A 263 3.00 19.08 -15.32
CA VAL A 263 2.17 20.17 -15.86
C VAL A 263 0.81 20.36 -15.18
N THR A 264 0.47 19.51 -14.20
CA THR A 264 -0.85 19.56 -13.55
C THR A 264 -0.81 20.41 -12.27
N ASN A 265 -1.98 20.70 -11.72
CA ASN A 265 -2.12 21.32 -10.40
C ASN A 265 -2.07 20.29 -9.25
N GLY A 266 -1.47 19.12 -9.49
CA GLY A 266 -1.35 18.01 -8.53
C GLY A 266 -2.07 16.74 -8.95
N CYS A 267 -3.10 16.84 -9.79
CA CYS A 267 -3.82 15.68 -10.35
C CYS A 267 -2.90 14.76 -11.17
N ILE A 268 -3.30 13.51 -11.28
CA ILE A 268 -2.60 12.49 -12.08
C ILE A 268 -3.37 12.35 -13.39
N ARG A 269 -2.71 12.61 -14.52
CA ARG A 269 -3.30 12.48 -15.85
C ARG A 269 -2.78 11.26 -16.58
N LEU A 270 -3.67 10.55 -17.28
CA LEU A 270 -3.37 9.37 -18.10
C LEU A 270 -4.25 9.35 -19.36
N THR A 271 -3.94 8.43 -20.28
CA THR A 271 -4.69 8.29 -21.54
C THR A 271 -6.15 7.88 -21.30
N ARG A 272 -7.02 8.18 -22.25
CA ARG A 272 -8.44 7.77 -22.20
C ARG A 272 -8.63 6.26 -22.14
N SER A 273 -7.78 5.50 -22.82
CA SER A 273 -7.83 4.04 -22.80
C SER A 273 -7.42 3.47 -21.45
N ALA A 274 -6.40 4.05 -20.80
CA ALA A 274 -5.97 3.64 -19.46
C ALA A 274 -7.06 3.96 -18.42
N GLN A 275 -7.62 5.17 -18.44
CA GLN A 275 -8.68 5.55 -17.51
C GLN A 275 -9.91 4.64 -17.63
N ARG A 276 -10.33 4.28 -18.85
CA ARG A 276 -11.44 3.35 -19.05
C ARG A 276 -11.18 1.96 -18.48
N GLN A 277 -9.94 1.46 -18.58
CA GLN A 277 -9.57 0.18 -17.97
C GLN A 277 -9.63 0.25 -16.45
N LEU A 278 -9.14 1.34 -15.85
CA LEU A 278 -9.21 1.54 -14.41
C LEU A 278 -10.67 1.69 -13.94
N LEU A 279 -11.51 2.45 -14.64
CA LEU A 279 -12.94 2.60 -14.32
C LEU A 279 -13.73 1.29 -14.39
N ALA A 280 -13.33 0.38 -15.29
CA ALA A 280 -13.96 -0.92 -15.40
C ALA A 280 -13.56 -1.89 -14.28
N ALA A 281 -12.43 -1.66 -13.61
CA ALA A 281 -11.82 -2.61 -12.69
C ALA A 281 -11.79 -2.15 -11.23
N LEU A 282 -11.59 -0.86 -10.97
CA LEU A 282 -11.34 -0.33 -9.63
C LEU A 282 -12.64 0.07 -8.92
N ALA A 283 -12.69 -0.21 -7.62
CA ALA A 283 -13.79 0.19 -6.74
C ALA A 283 -13.34 1.29 -5.74
N PRO A 284 -14.28 2.05 -5.14
CA PRO A 284 -13.98 2.90 -3.99
C PRO A 284 -13.25 2.12 -2.89
N GLY A 285 -12.26 2.76 -2.29
CA GLY A 285 -11.32 2.15 -1.34
C GLY A 285 -10.08 1.52 -1.98
N THR A 286 -9.99 1.43 -3.31
CA THR A 286 -8.74 0.99 -3.97
C THR A 286 -7.57 1.86 -3.49
N SER A 287 -6.55 1.24 -2.89
CA SER A 287 -5.40 1.96 -2.35
C SER A 287 -4.57 2.57 -3.48
N LEU A 288 -4.10 3.81 -3.29
CA LEU A 288 -3.20 4.49 -4.22
C LEU A 288 -2.04 5.06 -3.41
N VAL A 289 -0.80 4.80 -3.82
CA VAL A 289 0.39 5.37 -3.16
C VAL A 289 1.25 6.11 -4.16
N VAL A 290 1.62 7.35 -3.82
CA VAL A 290 2.53 8.18 -4.61
C VAL A 290 3.90 8.18 -3.93
N VAL A 291 4.92 7.77 -4.67
CA VAL A 291 6.32 7.78 -4.24
C VAL A 291 7.18 8.56 -5.24
N ASP A 292 8.36 9.02 -4.84
CA ASP A 292 9.29 9.61 -5.81
C ASP A 292 9.79 8.58 -6.81
N ARG A 293 10.17 7.41 -6.30
CA ARG A 293 10.57 6.22 -7.05
C ARG A 293 10.36 5.00 -6.17
N ARG A 294 10.11 3.83 -6.76
CA ARG A 294 10.24 2.57 -6.01
C ARG A 294 11.72 2.27 -5.71
N PRO A 295 12.01 1.54 -4.62
CA PRO A 295 13.35 1.04 -4.32
C PRO A 295 13.95 0.22 -5.46
#